data_AF-A0A534QNH5-F1
#
_entry.id   AF-A0A534QNH5-F1
#
_cell.length_a   1.000
_cell.length_b   1.000
_cell.length_c   1.000
_cell.angle_alpha   90.00
_cell.angle_beta   90.00
_cell.angle_gamma   90.00
#
_symmetry.space_group_name_H-M   'P 1'
#
loop_
_entity.id
_entity.type
_entity.pdbx_description
1 polymer ?
#
loop_
_entity_poly.entity_id
_entity_poly.type
_entity_poly.pdbx_seq_one_letter_code
_entity_poly.pdbx_strand_id
1 'polypeptide(L)'
;MRNRRLALEGLAKMLDAGALEELFTGPDAEAAFVYDLLVDTARARSSAYYQEICRVARRRGVTPDYVIDRAVVLLGAMAERRRMDLYRILGVAPLSTGDTIRQRWLAVARSTHPDVGGDGVRFRQAKQAYEILRDPVRRAEYERFWVRALGPFERVMPADAGPVPPPVEAPRQEMPERPPAAPARPPSAVVATLLSDAARLLQTREALDRRFEEGGIGGILFRLETALAAVERAELESLHAEVDRLAATLASWRDQLAAVAELKRRLGA
;
A
#
# COMPACT_ATOMS: atom_id res chain seq x y z
N MET A 1 10.20 25.97 12.43
CA MET A 1 11.47 25.57 13.10
C MET A 1 11.70 24.08 12.84
N ARG A 2 12.88 23.67 12.36
CA ARG A 2 13.19 22.23 12.15
C ARG A 2 13.30 21.53 13.51
N ASN A 3 12.36 20.64 13.83
CA ASN A 3 12.38 19.83 15.05
C ASN A 3 13.39 18.69 14.92
N ARG A 4 14.69 19.01 15.00
CA ARG A 4 15.80 18.05 14.84
C ARG A 4 15.72 16.85 15.79
N ARG A 5 15.24 17.07 17.02
CA ARG A 5 15.07 16.00 18.01
C ARG A 5 14.05 14.97 17.53
N LEU A 6 12.87 15.44 17.13
CA LEU A 6 11.82 14.57 16.58
C LEU A 6 12.28 13.88 15.30
N ALA A 7 13.07 14.56 14.46
CA ALA A 7 13.64 13.94 13.26
C ALA A 7 14.55 12.75 13.59
N LEU A 8 15.44 12.89 14.58
CA LEU A 8 16.32 11.79 15.01
C LEU A 8 15.53 10.63 15.63
N GLU A 9 14.52 10.92 16.45
CA GLU A 9 13.64 9.92 17.07
C GLU A 9 12.80 9.19 16.00
N GLY A 10 12.25 9.92 15.03
CA GLY A 10 11.48 9.36 13.91
C GLY A 10 12.33 8.50 12.99
N LEU A 11 13.52 8.96 12.60
CA LEU A 11 14.46 8.16 11.79
C LEU A 11 14.91 6.88 12.51
N ALA A 12 15.09 6.93 13.84
CA ALA A 12 15.36 5.72 14.62
C ALA A 12 14.16 4.76 14.61
N LYS A 13 12.93 5.27 14.83
CA LYS A 13 11.70 4.47 14.72
C LYS A 13 11.55 3.80 13.34
N MET A 14 11.90 4.48 12.24
CA MET A 14 11.83 3.89 10.88
C MET A 14 12.73 2.66 10.71
N LEU A 15 13.91 2.69 11.33
CA LEU A 15 14.86 1.58 11.28
C LEU A 15 14.44 0.43 12.19
N ASP A 16 13.81 0.73 13.33
CA ASP A 16 13.42 -0.26 14.33
C ASP A 16 12.06 -0.91 14.05
N ALA A 17 11.17 -0.22 13.32
CA ALA A 17 9.81 -0.70 13.07
C ALA A 17 9.82 -2.00 12.27
N GLY A 18 9.32 -3.08 12.88
CA GLY A 18 9.08 -4.37 12.22
C GLY A 18 7.78 -4.38 11.41
N ALA A 19 6.84 -3.51 11.75
CA ALA A 19 5.56 -3.33 11.07
C ALA A 19 5.17 -1.85 10.99
N LEU A 20 4.25 -1.50 10.07
CA LEU A 20 3.79 -0.12 9.89
C LEU A 20 3.06 0.41 11.13
N GLU A 21 2.38 -0.46 11.87
CA GLU A 21 1.68 -0.17 13.11
C GLU A 21 2.62 0.45 14.16
N GLU A 22 3.84 -0.08 14.26
CA GLU A 22 4.83 0.31 15.26
C GLU A 22 5.37 1.72 14.99
N LEU A 23 5.45 2.08 13.72
CA LEU A 23 5.97 3.37 13.27
C LEU A 23 5.12 4.55 13.75
N PHE A 24 3.81 4.34 13.85
CA PHE A 24 2.83 5.37 14.20
C PHE A 24 2.29 5.22 15.63
N THR A 25 3.06 4.55 16.50
CA THR A 25 2.77 4.53 17.93
C THR A 25 3.14 5.87 18.58
N GLY A 26 2.18 6.46 19.30
CA GLY A 26 2.36 7.72 20.03
C GLY A 26 1.20 8.71 19.89
N PRO A 27 1.39 9.97 20.31
CA PRO A 27 0.47 11.08 20.10
C PRO A 27 0.26 11.39 18.61
N ASP A 28 -0.95 11.82 18.22
CA ASP A 28 -1.31 12.06 16.81
C ASP A 28 -0.42 13.10 16.11
N ALA A 29 0.07 14.11 16.85
CA ALA A 29 1.00 15.11 16.33
C ALA A 29 2.37 14.52 15.98
N GLU A 30 2.84 13.50 16.70
CA GLU A 30 4.08 12.79 16.38
C GLU A 30 3.90 11.92 15.14
N ALA A 31 2.76 11.26 15.00
CA ALA A 31 2.46 10.41 13.85
C ALA A 31 2.45 11.21 12.53
N ALA A 32 1.82 12.39 12.53
CA ALA A 32 1.82 13.29 11.38
C ALA A 32 3.24 13.74 11.00
N PHE A 33 4.06 14.09 12.00
CA PHE A 33 5.45 14.46 11.77
C PHE A 33 6.29 13.30 11.20
N VAL A 34 6.09 12.06 11.68
CA VAL A 34 6.79 10.88 11.19
C VAL A 34 6.48 10.61 9.72
N TYR A 35 5.22 10.83 9.30
CA TYR A 35 4.85 10.73 7.88
C TYR A 35 5.57 11.79 7.02
N ASP A 36 5.53 13.06 7.43
CA ASP A 36 6.23 14.13 6.70
C ASP A 36 7.73 13.86 6.62
N LEU A 37 8.30 13.32 7.70
CA LEU A 37 9.70 12.92 7.75
C LEU A 37 10.01 11.75 6.81
N LEU A 38 9.13 10.75 6.68
CA LEU A 38 9.28 9.66 5.69
C LEU A 38 9.34 10.22 4.27
N VAL A 39 8.36 11.06 3.92
CA VAL A 39 8.27 11.68 2.59
C VAL A 39 9.49 12.53 2.31
N ASP A 40 9.97 13.30 3.29
CA ASP A 40 11.16 14.12 3.12
C ASP A 40 12.45 13.28 3.03
N THR A 41 12.56 12.21 3.82
CA THR A 41 13.71 11.28 3.80
C THR A 41 13.86 10.60 2.44
N ALA A 42 12.73 10.24 1.81
CA ALA A 42 12.71 9.67 0.46
C ALA A 42 13.26 10.62 -0.63
N ARG A 43 13.39 11.92 -0.35
CA ARG A 43 14.06 12.90 -1.23
C ARG A 43 15.58 12.81 -1.20
N ALA A 44 16.14 11.87 -0.43
CA ALA A 44 17.57 11.59 -0.34
C ALA A 44 18.40 12.84 -0.02
N ARG A 45 19.36 13.21 -0.89
CA ARG A 45 20.25 14.37 -0.70
C ARG A 45 19.51 15.71 -0.63
N SER A 46 18.29 15.76 -1.15
CA SER A 46 17.43 16.96 -1.12
C SER A 46 16.55 17.03 0.14
N SER A 47 16.65 16.04 1.04
CA SER A 47 15.94 16.03 2.31
C SER A 47 16.35 17.22 3.17
N ALA A 48 15.36 17.85 3.79
CA ALA A 48 15.55 18.86 4.81
C ALA A 48 16.30 18.32 6.04
N TYR A 49 16.30 17.01 6.25
CA TYR A 49 16.89 16.30 7.38
C TYR A 49 18.10 15.42 6.99
N TYR A 50 18.74 15.68 5.84
CA TYR A 50 19.86 14.85 5.35
C TYR A 50 21.02 14.71 6.34
N GLN A 51 21.32 15.77 7.11
CA GLN A 51 22.35 15.71 8.15
C GLN A 51 21.96 14.78 9.30
N GLU A 52 20.68 14.78 9.68
CA GLU A 52 20.11 13.89 10.68
C GLU A 52 20.09 12.44 10.19
N ILE A 53 19.77 12.19 8.91
CA ILE A 53 19.87 10.88 8.26
C ILE A 53 21.29 10.33 8.40
N CYS A 54 22.31 11.09 7.97
CA CYS A 54 23.72 10.71 8.08
C CYS A 54 24.17 10.47 9.54
N ARG A 55 23.56 11.17 10.50
CA ARG A 55 23.86 10.98 11.93
C ARG A 55 23.27 9.67 12.46
N VAL A 56 22.02 9.37 12.12
CA VAL A 56 21.36 8.12 12.54
C VAL A 56 22.03 6.92 11.89
N ALA A 57 22.33 7.00 10.60
CA ALA A 57 23.04 5.96 9.85
C ALA A 57 24.35 5.56 10.54
N ARG A 58 25.21 6.55 10.85
CA ARG A 58 26.47 6.33 11.58
C ARG A 58 26.27 5.71 12.97
N ARG A 59 25.26 6.14 13.72
CA ARG A 59 24.96 5.59 15.06
C ARG A 59 24.49 4.14 15.02
N ARG A 60 23.81 3.75 13.94
CA ARG A 60 23.25 2.41 13.75
C ARG A 60 24.18 1.48 12.95
N GLY A 61 25.33 1.98 12.49
CA GLY A 61 26.28 1.20 11.69
C GLY A 61 25.77 0.87 10.27
N VAL A 62 24.85 1.68 9.73
CA VAL A 62 24.28 1.52 8.39
C VAL A 62 24.65 2.70 7.50
N THR A 63 24.44 2.56 6.18
CA THR A 63 24.66 3.67 5.23
C THR A 63 23.46 4.64 5.21
N PRO A 64 23.65 5.91 4.83
CA PRO A 64 22.54 6.83 4.61
C PRO A 64 21.54 6.32 3.58
N ASP A 65 22.04 5.65 2.53
CA ASP A 65 21.19 5.05 1.48
C ASP A 65 20.26 3.98 2.06
N TYR A 66 20.73 3.15 3.00
CA TYR A 66 19.87 2.18 3.68
C TYR A 66 18.70 2.83 4.43
N VAL A 67 18.93 3.99 5.06
CA VAL A 67 17.87 4.73 5.76
C VAL A 67 16.85 5.29 4.76
N ILE A 68 17.32 5.77 3.61
CA ILE A 68 16.49 6.29 2.52
C ILE A 68 15.65 5.15 1.92
N ASP A 69 16.28 4.02 1.58
CA ASP A 69 15.63 2.83 1.05
C ASP A 69 14.57 2.32 2.02
N ARG A 70 14.86 2.34 3.33
CA ARG A 70 13.89 1.99 4.36
C ARG A 70 12.67 2.90 4.32
N ALA A 71 12.87 4.22 4.19
CA ALA A 71 11.76 5.16 4.07
C ALA A 71 10.93 4.93 2.80
N VAL A 72 11.57 4.64 1.66
CA VAL A 72 10.90 4.32 0.40
C VAL A 72 10.05 3.06 0.52
N VAL A 73 10.61 1.99 1.11
CA VAL A 73 9.88 0.72 1.33
C VAL A 73 8.66 0.94 2.23
N LEU A 74 8.81 1.70 3.31
CA LEU A 74 7.70 2.02 4.21
C LEU A 74 6.62 2.83 3.50
N LEU A 75 6.99 3.84 2.70
CA LEU A 75 6.05 4.61 1.88
C LEU A 75 5.34 3.73 0.83
N GLY A 76 6.04 2.80 0.19
CA GLY A 76 5.47 1.84 -0.74
C GLY A 76 4.45 0.92 -0.07
N ALA A 77 4.79 0.36 1.09
CA ALA A 77 3.89 -0.47 1.88
C ALA A 77 2.64 0.32 2.34
N MET A 78 2.81 1.59 2.69
CA MET A 78 1.73 2.51 3.03
C MET A 78 0.82 2.80 1.84
N ALA A 79 1.40 3.06 0.66
CA ALA A 79 0.66 3.27 -0.57
C ALA A 79 -0.13 2.02 -0.97
N GLU A 80 0.46 0.82 -0.85
CA GLU A 80 -0.22 -0.44 -1.15
C GLU A 80 -1.39 -0.69 -0.20
N ARG A 81 -1.19 -0.47 1.11
CA ARG A 81 -2.30 -0.48 2.06
C ARG A 81 -3.40 0.48 1.61
N ARG A 82 -3.06 1.71 1.21
CA ARG A 82 -4.04 2.71 0.74
C ARG A 82 -4.76 2.26 -0.54
N ARG A 83 -4.15 1.43 -1.38
CA ARG A 83 -4.82 0.80 -2.53
C ARG A 83 -5.83 -0.26 -2.09
N MET A 84 -5.52 -0.97 -1.01
CA MET A 84 -6.43 -1.90 -0.32
C MET A 84 -7.38 -1.20 0.67
N ASP A 85 -7.49 0.14 0.62
CA ASP A 85 -8.40 0.91 1.47
C ASP A 85 -9.86 0.49 1.18
N LEU A 86 -10.61 0.19 2.24
CA LEU A 86 -11.99 -0.27 2.16
C LEU A 86 -12.89 0.77 1.48
N TYR A 87 -12.61 2.06 1.66
CA TYR A 87 -13.33 3.14 0.97
C TYR A 87 -13.06 3.10 -0.53
N ARG A 88 -11.80 2.88 -0.91
CA ARG A 88 -11.39 2.81 -2.32
C ARG A 88 -11.89 1.55 -3.00
N ILE A 89 -11.90 0.41 -2.29
CA ILE A 89 -12.48 -0.86 -2.76
C ILE A 89 -13.98 -0.69 -3.05
N LEU A 90 -14.70 0.07 -2.23
CA LEU A 90 -16.11 0.41 -2.48
C LEU A 90 -16.31 1.56 -3.48
N GLY A 91 -15.24 2.22 -3.93
CA GLY A 91 -15.30 3.36 -4.84
C GLY A 91 -15.96 4.60 -4.22
N VAL A 92 -15.80 4.81 -2.91
CA VAL A 92 -16.36 5.94 -2.17
C VAL A 92 -15.26 6.85 -1.63
N ALA A 93 -15.59 8.12 -1.42
CA ALA A 93 -14.68 9.05 -0.78
C ALA A 93 -14.39 8.59 0.67
N PRO A 94 -13.17 8.82 1.18
CA PRO A 94 -12.89 8.58 2.59
C PRO A 94 -13.87 9.31 3.49
N LEU A 95 -14.22 8.70 4.63
CA LEU A 95 -15.16 9.25 5.60
C LEU A 95 -16.58 9.48 5.06
N SER A 96 -16.95 8.89 3.92
CA SER A 96 -18.32 8.96 3.36
C SER A 96 -19.39 8.54 4.38
N THR A 97 -20.58 9.10 4.31
CA THR A 97 -21.69 8.72 5.21
C THR A 97 -22.08 7.24 5.05
N GLY A 98 -22.65 6.64 6.10
CA GLY A 98 -23.12 5.25 6.06
C GLY A 98 -24.11 4.98 4.92
N ASP A 99 -24.96 5.96 4.61
CA ASP A 99 -25.91 5.88 3.50
C ASP A 99 -25.21 5.84 2.14
N THR A 100 -24.19 6.69 1.94
CA THR A 100 -23.36 6.68 0.72
C THR A 100 -22.66 5.35 0.54
N ILE A 101 -22.10 4.79 1.61
CA ILE A 101 -21.43 3.49 1.63
C ILE A 101 -22.42 2.37 1.26
N ARG A 102 -23.62 2.38 1.84
CA ARG A 102 -24.68 1.41 1.56
C ARG A 102 -25.14 1.49 0.10
N GLN A 103 -25.41 2.68 -0.42
CA GLN A 103 -25.84 2.87 -1.80
C GLN A 103 -24.80 2.37 -2.80
N ARG A 104 -23.53 2.67 -2.54
CA ARG A 104 -22.41 2.27 -3.41
C ARG A 104 -22.15 0.78 -3.35
N TRP A 105 -22.22 0.17 -2.16
CA TRP A 105 -22.22 -1.28 -2.02
C TRP A 105 -23.31 -1.94 -2.86
N LEU A 106 -24.55 -1.46 -2.80
CA LEU A 106 -25.65 -2.03 -3.60
C LEU A 106 -25.40 -1.92 -5.11
N ALA A 107 -24.83 -0.81 -5.58
CA ALA A 107 -24.47 -0.64 -6.99
C ALA A 107 -23.35 -1.61 -7.42
N VAL A 108 -22.28 -1.72 -6.62
CA VAL A 108 -21.15 -2.63 -6.88
C VAL A 108 -21.58 -4.09 -6.82
N ALA A 109 -22.41 -4.46 -5.85
CA ALA A 109 -22.93 -5.81 -5.69
C ALA A 109 -23.75 -6.25 -6.91
N ARG A 110 -24.55 -5.36 -7.51
CA ARG A 110 -25.34 -5.65 -8.71
C ARG A 110 -24.49 -5.82 -9.96
N SER A 111 -23.45 -5.00 -10.13
CA SER A 111 -22.59 -5.05 -11.33
C SER A 111 -21.54 -6.16 -11.28
N THR A 112 -21.18 -6.62 -10.08
CA THR A 112 -20.04 -7.52 -9.87
C THR A 112 -20.47 -8.94 -9.44
N HIS A 113 -21.77 -9.19 -9.30
CA HIS A 113 -22.27 -10.50 -8.87
C HIS A 113 -21.85 -11.61 -9.84
N PRO A 114 -21.32 -12.76 -9.37
CA PRO A 114 -20.91 -13.85 -10.24
C PRO A 114 -22.08 -14.39 -11.09
N ASP A 115 -23.31 -14.39 -10.55
CA ASP A 115 -24.51 -14.85 -11.27
C ASP A 115 -24.88 -14.00 -12.50
N VAL A 116 -24.37 -12.76 -12.61
CA VAL A 116 -24.56 -11.91 -13.80
C VAL A 116 -23.30 -11.83 -14.68
N GLY A 117 -22.34 -12.74 -14.47
CA GLY A 117 -21.06 -12.76 -15.20
C GLY A 117 -20.03 -11.75 -14.69
N GLY A 118 -20.18 -11.25 -13.45
CA GLY A 118 -19.26 -10.30 -12.82
C GLY A 118 -18.00 -10.93 -12.22
N ASP A 119 -17.03 -10.09 -11.86
CA ASP A 119 -15.76 -10.51 -11.26
C ASP A 119 -15.94 -10.91 -9.77
N GLY A 120 -16.03 -12.23 -9.52
CA GLY A 120 -16.20 -12.76 -8.18
C GLY A 120 -15.09 -12.37 -7.18
N VAL A 121 -13.88 -12.02 -7.63
CA VAL A 121 -12.81 -11.52 -6.75
C VAL A 121 -13.15 -10.12 -6.25
N ARG A 122 -13.50 -9.21 -7.16
CA ARG A 122 -13.93 -7.84 -6.81
C ARG A 122 -15.18 -7.84 -5.95
N PHE A 123 -16.12 -8.74 -6.20
CA PHE A 123 -17.32 -8.87 -5.36
C PHE A 123 -16.99 -9.22 -3.92
N ARG A 124 -16.10 -10.20 -3.70
CA ARG A 124 -15.66 -10.59 -2.35
C ARG A 124 -14.93 -9.45 -1.63
N GLN A 125 -14.05 -8.74 -2.32
CA GLN A 125 -13.34 -7.58 -1.77
C GLN A 125 -14.30 -6.46 -1.37
N ALA A 126 -15.24 -6.10 -2.25
CA ALA A 126 -16.27 -5.11 -1.97
C ALA A 126 -17.18 -5.51 -0.80
N LYS A 127 -17.52 -6.81 -0.70
CA LYS A 127 -18.32 -7.34 0.41
C LYS A 127 -17.60 -7.19 1.75
N GLN A 128 -16.34 -7.59 1.81
CA GLN A 128 -15.51 -7.48 3.00
C GLN A 128 -15.33 -6.02 3.45
N ALA A 129 -15.13 -5.12 2.48
CA ALA A 129 -15.07 -3.68 2.74
C ALA A 129 -16.37 -3.14 3.32
N TYR A 130 -17.51 -3.50 2.74
CA TYR A 130 -18.82 -3.09 3.25
C TYR A 130 -19.11 -3.63 4.66
N GLU A 131 -18.73 -4.87 4.97
CA GLU A 131 -18.95 -5.47 6.29
C GLU A 131 -18.24 -4.73 7.44
N ILE A 132 -17.06 -4.18 7.16
CA ILE A 132 -16.31 -3.38 8.13
C ILE A 132 -16.83 -1.94 8.16
N LEU A 133 -17.09 -1.34 6.99
CA LEU A 133 -17.47 0.07 6.89
C LEU A 133 -18.93 0.38 7.28
N ARG A 134 -19.81 -0.62 7.24
CA ARG A 134 -21.21 -0.47 7.70
C ARG A 134 -21.35 -0.43 9.21
N ASP A 135 -20.40 -1.05 9.93
CA ASP A 135 -20.42 -1.13 11.38
C ASP A 135 -19.70 0.10 11.95
N PRO A 136 -20.38 0.98 12.69
CA PRO A 136 -19.78 2.23 13.16
C PRO A 136 -18.60 2.00 14.11
N VAL A 137 -18.57 0.90 14.88
CA VAL A 137 -17.48 0.59 15.80
C VAL A 137 -16.25 0.14 15.02
N ARG A 138 -16.43 -0.84 14.11
CA ARG A 138 -15.33 -1.37 13.28
C ARG A 138 -14.80 -0.33 12.31
N ARG A 139 -15.69 0.53 11.79
CA ARG A 139 -15.33 1.69 10.98
C ARG A 139 -14.50 2.70 11.77
N ALA A 140 -14.88 3.02 13.01
CA ALA A 140 -14.10 3.95 13.83
C ALA A 140 -12.72 3.38 14.22
N GLU A 141 -12.61 2.08 14.43
CA GLU A 141 -11.30 1.40 14.63
C GLU A 141 -10.44 1.45 13.36
N TYR A 142 -11.05 1.15 12.21
CA TYR A 142 -10.41 1.27 10.91
C TYR A 142 -9.92 2.71 10.69
N GLU A 143 -10.80 3.70 10.79
CA GLU A 143 -10.48 5.12 10.62
C GLU A 143 -9.39 5.61 11.58
N ARG A 144 -9.41 5.20 12.86
CA ARG A 144 -8.36 5.53 13.83
C ARG A 144 -6.99 4.99 13.43
N PHE A 145 -6.95 3.78 12.88
CA PHE A 145 -5.72 3.21 12.34
C PHE A 145 -5.20 4.08 11.17
N TRP A 146 -6.05 4.50 10.24
CA TRP A 146 -5.62 5.32 9.08
C TRP A 146 -5.23 6.74 9.45
N VAL A 147 -5.96 7.39 10.36
CA VAL A 147 -5.64 8.72 10.87
C VAL A 147 -4.27 8.72 11.56
N ARG A 148 -3.94 7.64 12.28
CA ARG A 148 -2.61 7.47 12.89
C ARG A 148 -1.55 7.06 11.87
N ALA A 149 -1.85 6.14 10.95
CA ALA A 149 -0.85 5.55 10.07
C ALA A 149 -0.48 6.42 8.86
N LEU A 150 -1.37 7.31 8.40
CA LEU A 150 -1.26 7.95 7.07
C LEU A 150 -1.62 9.43 7.05
N GLY A 151 -1.86 10.03 8.22
CA GLY A 151 -2.40 11.39 8.33
C GLY A 151 -3.90 11.44 8.02
N PRO A 152 -4.55 12.62 8.16
CA PRO A 152 -5.97 12.76 7.87
C PRO A 152 -6.23 12.37 6.42
N PHE A 153 -7.25 11.53 6.19
CA PHE A 153 -7.83 11.41 4.86
C PHE A 153 -8.03 12.83 4.34
N GLU A 154 -7.43 13.14 3.19
CA GLU A 154 -7.55 14.45 2.55
C GLU A 154 -9.04 14.78 2.47
N ARG A 155 -9.50 15.67 3.37
CA ARG A 155 -10.88 16.13 3.38
C ARG A 155 -11.02 16.99 2.14
N VAL A 156 -11.36 16.37 1.02
CA VAL A 156 -12.08 17.09 -0.03
C VAL A 156 -13.48 17.28 0.55
N MET A 157 -13.63 18.32 1.37
CA MET A 157 -14.95 18.80 1.75
C MET A 157 -15.66 19.19 0.45
N PRO A 158 -16.86 18.67 0.15
CA PRO A 158 -17.74 19.36 -0.77
C PRO A 158 -17.89 20.81 -0.25
N ALA A 159 -17.75 21.79 -1.13
CA ALA A 159 -17.72 23.22 -0.78
C ALA A 159 -18.95 23.69 0.04
N ASP A 160 -20.00 22.87 0.12
CA ASP A 160 -21.30 23.22 0.71
C ASP A 160 -21.61 22.54 2.05
N ALA A 161 -20.65 21.81 2.66
CA ALA A 161 -20.87 21.23 3.99
C ALA A 161 -20.58 22.27 5.08
N GLY A 162 -21.65 22.80 5.69
CA GLY A 162 -21.58 23.71 6.84
C GLY A 162 -20.83 23.13 8.06
N PRO A 163 -20.59 23.96 9.10
CA PRO A 163 -19.68 23.62 10.20
C PRO A 163 -20.10 22.32 10.90
N VAL A 164 -19.19 21.35 10.92
CA VAL A 164 -19.35 20.12 11.70
C VAL A 164 -19.31 20.48 13.19
N PRO A 165 -20.28 20.03 14.01
CA PRO A 165 -20.24 20.25 15.45
C PRO A 165 -18.98 19.61 16.06
N PRO A 166 -18.43 20.17 17.15
CA PRO A 166 -17.24 19.63 17.78
C PRO A 166 -17.47 18.17 18.21
N PRO A 167 -16.40 17.35 18.28
CA PRO A 167 -16.53 15.96 18.71
C PRO A 167 -17.09 15.95 20.12
N VAL A 168 -18.19 15.23 20.33
CA VAL A 168 -18.70 14.94 21.67
C VAL A 168 -17.60 14.17 22.41
N GLU A 169 -17.03 14.75 23.46
CA GLU A 169 -16.12 14.06 24.37
C GLU A 169 -16.83 12.78 24.84
N ALA A 170 -16.28 11.62 24.47
CA ALA A 170 -16.71 10.36 25.06
C ALA A 170 -16.52 10.44 26.59
N PRO A 171 -17.42 9.85 27.40
CA PRO A 171 -17.22 9.79 28.83
C PRO A 171 -15.85 9.21 29.13
N ARG A 172 -15.01 9.95 29.87
CA ARG A 172 -13.73 9.45 30.37
C ARG A 172 -14.04 8.25 31.26
N GLN A 173 -13.85 7.04 30.73
CA GLN A 173 -13.71 5.88 31.59
C GLN A 173 -12.36 6.01 32.27
N GLU A 174 -12.36 6.22 33.58
CA GLU A 174 -11.16 6.07 34.40
C GLU A 174 -10.65 4.63 34.20
N MET A 175 -9.58 4.50 33.42
CA MET A 175 -8.83 3.25 33.35
C MET A 175 -8.30 2.95 34.76
N PRO A 176 -8.57 1.76 35.33
CA PRO A 176 -7.91 1.38 36.56
C PRO A 176 -6.39 1.40 36.35
N GLU A 177 -5.66 1.87 37.36
CA GLU A 177 -4.20 1.91 37.37
C GLU A 177 -3.63 0.58 36.87
N ARG A 178 -2.77 0.67 35.85
CA ARG A 178 -2.07 -0.50 35.33
C ARG A 178 -1.22 -1.08 36.46
N PRO A 179 -1.43 -2.35 36.87
CA PRO A 179 -0.59 -2.95 37.89
C PRO A 179 0.88 -2.94 37.44
N PRO A 180 1.85 -2.88 38.37
CA PRO A 180 3.26 -2.85 38.04
C PRO A 180 3.62 -4.04 37.15
N ALA A 181 4.42 -3.77 36.11
CA ALA A 181 4.82 -4.76 35.12
C ALA A 181 5.39 -6.00 35.82
N ALA A 182 4.70 -7.13 35.66
CA ALA A 182 5.22 -8.42 36.06
C ALA A 182 6.54 -8.70 35.29
N PRO A 183 7.52 -9.38 35.91
CA PRO A 183 8.73 -9.79 35.20
C PRO A 183 8.35 -10.59 33.95
N ALA A 184 9.03 -10.31 32.84
CA ALA A 184 8.76 -10.92 31.55
C ALA A 184 8.69 -12.45 31.70
N ARG A 185 7.49 -13.02 31.53
CA ARG A 185 7.33 -14.46 31.44
C ARG A 185 8.11 -14.94 30.21
N PRO A 186 8.84 -16.07 30.31
CA PRO A 186 9.45 -16.65 29.12
C PRO A 186 8.36 -16.87 28.07
N PRO A 187 8.66 -16.63 26.77
CA PRO A 187 7.71 -16.85 25.70
C PRO A 187 7.15 -18.26 25.82
N SER A 188 5.83 -18.41 25.64
CA SER A 188 5.24 -19.74 25.56
C SER A 188 5.98 -20.56 24.51
N ALA A 189 6.01 -21.88 24.66
CA ALA A 189 6.71 -22.76 23.71
C ALA A 189 6.34 -22.45 22.25
N VAL A 190 5.07 -22.09 21.98
CA VAL A 190 4.57 -21.68 20.66
C VAL A 190 5.25 -20.41 20.16
N VAL A 191 5.41 -19.39 21.00
CA VAL A 191 6.06 -18.12 20.63
C VAL A 191 7.56 -18.34 20.42
N ALA A 192 8.20 -19.20 21.22
CA ALA A 192 9.59 -19.57 21.03
C ALA A 192 9.81 -20.31 19.69
N THR A 193 8.89 -21.21 19.30
CA THR A 193 8.93 -21.89 18.01
C THR A 193 8.75 -20.92 16.85
N LEU A 194 7.77 -20.01 16.91
CA LEU A 194 7.55 -19.00 15.87
C LEU A 194 8.76 -18.05 15.70
N LEU A 195 9.40 -17.66 16.80
CA LEU A 195 10.62 -16.85 16.76
C LEU A 195 11.80 -17.62 16.17
N SER A 196 11.92 -18.90 16.49
CA SER A 196 12.90 -19.82 15.88
C SER A 196 12.69 -19.94 14.37
N ASP A 197 11.46 -20.15 13.94
CA ASP A 197 11.11 -20.30 12.52
C ASP A 197 11.35 -19.00 11.76
N ALA A 198 10.98 -17.85 12.34
CA ALA A 198 11.27 -16.54 11.78
C ALA A 198 12.78 -16.30 11.65
N ALA A 199 13.57 -16.64 12.67
CA ALA A 199 15.03 -16.53 12.62
C ALA A 199 15.62 -17.42 11.51
N ARG A 200 15.08 -18.63 11.33
CA ARG A 200 15.51 -19.56 10.28
C ARG A 200 15.20 -19.02 8.89
N LEU A 201 14.03 -18.41 8.70
CA LEU A 201 13.65 -17.77 7.43
C LEU A 201 14.56 -16.59 7.09
N LEU A 202 14.89 -15.75 8.08
CA LEU A 202 15.82 -14.63 7.91
C LEU A 202 17.23 -15.11 7.52
N GLN A 203 17.75 -16.14 8.19
CA GLN A 203 19.04 -16.75 7.83
C GLN A 203 19.02 -17.37 6.42
N THR A 204 17.90 -17.97 6.02
CA THR A 204 17.73 -18.54 4.67
C THR A 204 17.74 -17.44 3.62
N ARG A 205 17.08 -16.32 3.88
CA ARG A 205 17.10 -15.12 3.04
C ARG A 205 18.52 -14.55 2.91
N GLU A 206 19.24 -14.37 4.01
CA GLU A 206 20.62 -13.88 4.00
C GLU A 206 21.58 -14.85 3.28
N ALA A 207 21.34 -16.16 3.37
CA ALA A 207 22.10 -17.15 2.62
C ALA A 207 21.81 -17.09 1.12
N LEU A 208 20.55 -16.81 0.73
CA LEU A 208 20.18 -16.57 -0.67
C LEU A 208 20.78 -15.25 -1.18
N ASP A 209 20.69 -14.16 -0.42
CA ASP A 209 21.27 -12.86 -0.80
C ASP A 209 22.79 -12.94 -1.01
N ARG A 210 23.49 -13.75 -0.22
CA ARG A 210 24.94 -14.02 -0.40
C ARG A 210 25.28 -14.87 -1.63
N ARG A 211 24.33 -15.63 -2.19
CA ARG A 211 24.56 -16.44 -3.39
C ARG A 211 24.49 -15.62 -4.69
N PHE A 212 23.96 -14.40 -4.64
CA PHE A 212 23.83 -13.53 -5.81
C PHE A 212 24.79 -12.35 -5.68
N GLU A 213 25.73 -12.22 -6.62
CA GLU A 213 26.65 -11.08 -6.67
C GLU A 213 25.93 -9.77 -7.03
N GLU A 214 26.46 -8.66 -6.51
CA GLU A 214 25.92 -7.29 -6.60
C GLU A 214 24.43 -7.15 -6.25
N GLY A 215 24.16 -6.85 -4.97
CA GLY A 215 22.85 -6.36 -4.48
C GLY A 215 21.84 -7.44 -4.04
N GLY A 216 22.18 -8.72 -4.09
CA GLY A 216 21.29 -9.80 -3.64
C GLY A 216 19.98 -9.88 -4.44
N ILE A 217 18.93 -10.48 -3.87
CA ILE A 217 17.60 -10.58 -4.52
C ILE A 217 17.03 -9.17 -4.77
N GLY A 218 17.26 -8.23 -3.86
CA GLY A 218 16.84 -6.83 -4.01
C GLY A 218 17.51 -6.12 -5.19
N GLY A 219 18.79 -6.39 -5.44
CA GLY A 219 19.54 -5.86 -6.57
C GLY A 219 19.07 -6.43 -7.91
N ILE A 220 18.72 -7.73 -7.95
CA ILE A 220 18.10 -8.34 -9.12
C ILE A 220 16.74 -7.71 -9.40
N LEU A 221 15.90 -7.54 -8.38
CA LEU A 221 14.60 -6.87 -8.51
C LEU A 221 14.76 -5.43 -8.96
N PHE A 222 15.70 -4.68 -8.40
CA PHE A 222 15.97 -3.30 -8.81
C PHE A 222 16.48 -3.21 -10.24
N ARG A 223 17.39 -4.10 -10.66
CA ARG A 223 17.84 -4.18 -12.06
C ARG A 223 16.71 -4.56 -13.01
N LEU A 224 15.84 -5.48 -12.61
CA LEU A 224 14.64 -5.85 -13.37
C LEU A 224 13.66 -4.68 -13.44
N GLU A 225 13.37 -4.00 -12.33
CA GLU A 225 12.52 -2.81 -12.29
C GLU A 225 13.10 -1.68 -13.11
N THR A 226 14.42 -1.47 -13.08
CA THR A 226 15.10 -0.46 -13.88
C THR A 226 15.09 -0.82 -15.36
N ALA A 227 15.35 -2.09 -15.70
CA ALA A 227 15.28 -2.58 -17.08
C ALA A 227 13.84 -2.53 -17.63
N LEU A 228 12.84 -2.79 -16.79
CA LEU A 228 11.42 -2.69 -17.12
C LEU A 228 10.92 -1.24 -17.15
N ALA A 229 11.52 -0.34 -16.36
CA ALA A 229 11.25 1.10 -16.40
C ALA A 229 11.90 1.77 -17.62
N ALA A 230 13.02 1.23 -18.12
CA ALA A 230 13.66 1.66 -19.36
C ALA A 230 12.86 1.27 -20.61
N VAL A 231 11.93 0.32 -20.50
CA VAL A 231 10.90 0.11 -21.50
C VAL A 231 9.83 1.17 -21.25
N GLU A 232 9.89 2.29 -21.98
CA GLU A 232 8.92 3.36 -21.80
C GLU A 232 7.51 2.82 -22.07
N ARG A 233 6.56 3.17 -21.20
CA ARG A 233 5.15 2.80 -21.38
C ARG A 233 4.62 3.21 -22.77
N ALA A 234 5.17 4.29 -23.33
CA ALA A 234 4.90 4.77 -24.67
C ALA A 234 5.40 3.81 -25.77
N GLU A 235 6.56 3.16 -25.60
CA GLU A 235 7.07 2.17 -26.54
C GLU A 235 6.22 0.89 -26.53
N LEU A 236 5.78 0.44 -25.34
CA LEU A 236 4.85 -0.69 -25.22
C LEU A 236 3.48 -0.38 -25.83
N GLU A 237 2.95 0.82 -25.59
CA GLU A 237 1.70 1.28 -26.19
C GLU A 237 1.83 1.40 -27.73
N SER A 238 2.98 1.86 -28.24
CA SER A 238 3.28 1.90 -29.67
C SER A 238 3.37 0.51 -30.29
N LEU A 239 4.08 -0.41 -29.65
CA LEU A 239 4.23 -1.79 -30.12
C LEU A 239 2.88 -2.53 -30.09
N HIS A 240 2.07 -2.31 -29.04
CA HIS A 240 0.72 -2.86 -28.94
C HIS A 240 -0.17 -2.36 -30.10
N ALA A 241 -0.15 -1.05 -30.37
CA ALA A 241 -0.87 -0.47 -31.49
C ALA A 241 -0.39 -1.01 -32.85
N GLU A 242 0.90 -1.33 -32.99
CA GLU A 242 1.45 -1.95 -34.20
C GLU A 242 0.98 -3.40 -34.38
N VAL A 243 0.99 -4.19 -33.31
CA VAL A 243 0.46 -5.56 -33.30
C VAL A 243 -1.02 -5.59 -33.66
N ASP A 244 -1.83 -4.67 -33.12
CA ASP A 244 -3.25 -4.57 -33.43
C ASP A 244 -3.51 -4.25 -34.91
N ARG A 245 -2.70 -3.35 -35.50
CA ARG A 245 -2.77 -3.04 -36.94
C ARG A 245 -2.43 -4.25 -37.81
N LEU A 246 -1.39 -5.00 -37.45
CA LEU A 246 -1.00 -6.21 -38.17
C LEU A 246 -2.07 -7.31 -38.05
N ALA A 247 -2.64 -7.49 -36.86
CA ALA A 247 -3.74 -8.42 -36.64
C ALA A 247 -4.98 -8.08 -37.49
N ALA A 248 -5.35 -6.80 -37.58
CA ALA A 248 -6.44 -6.34 -38.44
C ALA A 248 -6.15 -6.59 -39.92
N THR A 249 -4.91 -6.39 -40.35
CA THR A 249 -4.47 -6.67 -41.73
C THR A 249 -4.58 -8.16 -42.06
N LEU A 250 -4.11 -9.03 -41.18
CA LEU A 250 -4.20 -10.48 -41.35
C LEU A 250 -5.66 -10.96 -41.38
N ALA A 251 -6.54 -10.38 -40.55
CA ALA A 251 -7.97 -10.68 -40.57
C ALA A 251 -8.60 -10.32 -41.93
N SER A 252 -8.25 -9.14 -42.47
CA SER A 252 -8.70 -8.73 -43.81
C SER A 252 -8.23 -9.69 -44.90
N TRP A 253 -6.96 -10.11 -44.89
CA TRP A 253 -6.44 -11.07 -45.85
C TRP A 253 -7.11 -12.44 -45.75
N ARG A 254 -7.37 -12.92 -44.54
CA ARG A 254 -8.13 -14.16 -44.31
C ARG A 254 -9.52 -14.06 -44.94
N ASP A 255 -10.21 -12.95 -44.73
CA ASP A 255 -11.57 -12.76 -45.26
C ASP A 255 -11.56 -12.63 -46.79
N GLN A 256 -10.55 -11.98 -47.38
CA GLN A 256 -10.34 -11.94 -48.83
C GLN A 256 -10.06 -13.33 -49.41
N LEU A 257 -9.21 -14.13 -48.76
CA LEU A 257 -8.93 -15.51 -49.18
C LEU A 257 -10.19 -16.38 -49.09
N ALA A 258 -11.01 -16.20 -48.06
CA ALA A 258 -12.29 -16.89 -47.93
C ALA A 258 -13.25 -16.53 -49.08
N ALA A 259 -13.32 -15.25 -49.45
CA ALA A 259 -14.12 -14.79 -50.59
C ALA A 259 -13.63 -15.38 -51.92
N VAL A 260 -12.32 -15.44 -52.15
CA VAL A 260 -11.74 -16.08 -53.34
C VAL A 260 -12.04 -17.57 -53.36
N ALA A 261 -11.95 -18.27 -52.22
CA ALA A 261 -12.28 -19.68 -52.12
C ALA A 261 -13.77 -19.97 -52.41
N GLU A 262 -14.68 -19.08 -51.99
CA GLU A 262 -16.10 -19.15 -52.32
C GLU A 262 -16.34 -18.94 -53.82
N LEU A 263 -15.71 -17.93 -54.44
CA LEU A 263 -15.80 -17.70 -55.89
C LEU A 263 -15.28 -18.90 -56.68
N LYS A 264 -14.17 -19.50 -56.25
CA LYS A 264 -13.63 -20.71 -56.88
C LYS A 264 -14.60 -21.89 -56.77
N ARG A 265 -15.26 -22.08 -55.62
CA ARG A 265 -16.29 -23.12 -55.46
C ARG A 265 -17.48 -22.90 -56.38
N ARG A 266 -17.90 -21.64 -56.57
CA ARG A 266 -19.01 -21.27 -57.47
C ARG A 266 -18.68 -21.44 -58.96
N LEU A 267 -17.43 -21.26 -59.35
CA LEU A 267 -16.97 -21.42 -60.75
C LEU A 267 -16.61 -22.88 -61.09
N GLY A 268 -16.37 -23.73 -60.08
CA GLY A 268 -16.05 -25.15 -60.25
C GLY A 268 -17.26 -26.09 -60.08
N ALA A 269 -18.46 -25.54 -59.88
CA ALA A 269 -19.75 -26.23 -59.89
C ALA A 269 -20.52 -25.82 -61.15
#